data_AF-A0A2H3CBL5-F1
#
_entry.id   AF-A0A2H3CBL5-F1
#
_cell.length_a   1.000
_cell.length_b   1.000
_cell.length_c   1.000
_cell.angle_alpha   90.00
_cell.angle_beta   90.00
_cell.angle_gamma   90.00
#
_symmetry.space_group_name_H-M   'P 1'
#
loop_
_entity.id
_entity.type
_entity.pdbx_description
1 polymer ?
#
loop_
_entity_poly.entity_id
_entity_poly.type
_entity_poly.pdbx_seq_one_letter_code
_entity_poly.pdbx_strand_id
1 'polypeptide(L)'
;MQLNRIRSVFLWTAHRRTFTTSLSLHSDLKSQAQARISHVDAISPFSPALIDTFRRRHDYLRISLTERCNLRCFYCMPEDGIELSPESHLLTNEEVLRLAALFVKSGVTKIRLTGGEPTVRKGLNQIIGGLNELRPYGLRSIAMTTNGLALPRRLPALIDQGLTHLNLSLDTLDPFKFELMTRRRGHEAVLKALDVALASRALVSVKLNVVVVKGLNDSEVLDFIEMTKGQVLSVRFIEFMPFTGNAWDKRKMVPSNVLFDKIFLRHPDVERISDEANDTARSWRVPGYKGTFGFISSMSDHFCSSCNRLRITADGQIKVCLFDAKEISLRDAMRKGATDDELLQVIGKAVSGKQEKHANMEDIDVITNRPMILIVFEKFDNVSDLIPTVGSSTFLFPRLSSSKTSLKPHATPPSPPRLTHVDDRGRASMVDVSSKEITRRTATATGRIFIPLVAYELLVSAYPDGEEPSSVLGKAKQKVRRKGDTLTVAQLAAIMGSKKTSDLIPLCHPLQLSNVSVALTPEAPAHDIQRHSVLCRATVSCDGKTGVEMEALTAVSVGLLTVWDMLKAVAGKEMEIGEIVVTEKSGGKSGDFVRNIGDTDHVLSK
;
A
#
# COMPACT_ATOMS: atom_id res chain seq x y z
N MET A 1 4.72 -81.62 -31.28
CA MET A 1 3.84 -82.79 -31.51
C MET A 1 2.58 -82.65 -30.66
N GLN A 2 1.58 -83.50 -30.86
CA GLN A 2 0.21 -83.41 -30.29
C GLN A 2 0.19 -83.25 -28.75
N LEU A 3 -0.71 -82.48 -28.11
CA LEU A 3 -2.20 -82.48 -28.07
C LEU A 3 -2.82 -83.66 -27.28
N ASN A 4 -3.81 -83.30 -26.42
CA ASN A 4 -4.89 -84.14 -25.86
C ASN A 4 -4.54 -85.10 -24.68
N ARG A 5 -5.41 -85.39 -23.68
CA ARG A 5 -6.81 -84.96 -23.39
C ARG A 5 -7.28 -85.40 -21.97
N ILE A 6 -8.24 -84.67 -21.35
CA ILE A 6 -9.39 -85.19 -20.53
C ILE A 6 -9.05 -85.81 -19.12
N ARG A 7 -9.86 -85.79 -18.04
CA ARG A 7 -11.33 -85.63 -17.79
C ARG A 7 -11.68 -84.89 -16.46
N SER A 8 -12.99 -84.73 -16.25
CA SER A 8 -13.76 -83.90 -15.30
C SER A 8 -13.96 -84.37 -13.84
N VAL A 9 -14.06 -83.39 -12.93
CA VAL A 9 -15.11 -83.16 -11.87
C VAL A 9 -15.36 -84.19 -10.75
N PHE A 10 -15.30 -83.71 -9.49
CA PHE A 10 -16.28 -84.04 -8.43
C PHE A 10 -16.40 -82.91 -7.39
N LEU A 11 -17.52 -82.88 -6.66
CA LEU A 11 -17.84 -81.97 -5.55
C LEU A 11 -17.91 -82.78 -4.22
N TRP A 12 -18.10 -82.25 -3.00
CA TRP A 12 -18.43 -80.92 -2.48
C TRP A 12 -18.07 -80.86 -0.98
N THR A 13 -17.74 -79.68 -0.39
CA THR A 13 -18.18 -79.19 0.96
C THR A 13 -17.41 -77.95 1.42
N ALA A 14 -18.03 -77.14 2.29
CA ALA A 14 -17.56 -75.80 2.64
C ALA A 14 -17.19 -75.65 4.12
N HIS A 15 -16.27 -74.72 4.42
CA HIS A 15 -16.25 -73.99 5.69
C HIS A 15 -15.72 -72.56 5.51
N ARG A 16 -16.46 -71.57 6.05
CA ARG A 16 -16.08 -70.15 6.04
C ARG A 16 -15.00 -69.85 7.09
N ARG A 17 -13.92 -69.13 6.71
CA ARG A 17 -13.24 -68.16 7.61
C ARG A 17 -12.79 -66.91 6.84
N THR A 18 -13.57 -65.84 7.03
CA THR A 18 -13.19 -64.41 7.10
C THR A 18 -12.00 -63.88 6.27
N PHE A 19 -12.32 -63.00 5.31
CA PHE A 19 -11.38 -62.04 4.71
C PHE A 19 -10.93 -60.99 5.73
N THR A 20 -9.64 -60.91 6.03
CA THR A 20 -9.00 -59.77 6.74
C THR A 20 -7.55 -59.56 6.26
N THR A 21 -7.36 -59.23 4.97
CA THR A 21 -6.02 -59.08 4.36
C THR A 21 -5.90 -57.89 3.38
N SER A 22 -6.71 -56.83 3.53
CA SER A 22 -6.59 -55.59 2.73
C SER A 22 -6.25 -54.33 3.53
N LEU A 23 -6.33 -54.35 4.86
CA LEU A 23 -6.13 -53.16 5.70
C LEU A 23 -4.67 -52.92 6.15
N SER A 24 -3.84 -53.96 6.29
CA SER A 24 -2.45 -53.78 6.76
C SER A 24 -1.46 -53.34 5.66
N LEU A 25 -1.67 -53.76 4.42
CA LEU A 25 -0.81 -53.40 3.28
C LEU A 25 -0.85 -51.90 2.96
N HIS A 26 -2.01 -51.26 3.12
CA HIS A 26 -2.13 -49.80 2.93
C HIS A 26 -1.53 -49.00 4.09
N SER A 27 -1.60 -49.48 5.34
CA SER A 27 -0.88 -48.83 6.44
C SER A 27 0.64 -48.96 6.29
N ASP A 28 1.14 -50.09 5.80
CA ASP A 28 2.58 -50.32 5.65
C ASP A 28 3.16 -49.49 4.49
N LEU A 29 2.52 -49.46 3.32
CA LEU A 29 2.92 -48.57 2.22
C LEU A 29 2.89 -47.09 2.60
N LYS A 30 1.88 -46.65 3.37
CA LYS A 30 1.80 -45.26 3.85
C LYS A 30 2.91 -44.96 4.87
N SER A 31 3.19 -45.88 5.79
CA SER A 31 4.29 -45.76 6.76
C SER A 31 5.66 -45.76 6.09
N GLN A 32 5.89 -46.62 5.11
CA GLN A 32 7.14 -46.67 4.33
C GLN A 32 7.31 -45.43 3.44
N ALA A 33 6.22 -44.90 2.88
CA ALA A 33 6.25 -43.61 2.19
C ALA A 33 6.57 -42.47 3.16
N GLN A 34 5.93 -42.43 4.34
CA GLN A 34 6.19 -41.44 5.38
C GLN A 34 7.65 -41.51 5.86
N ALA A 35 8.18 -42.72 6.10
CA ALA A 35 9.56 -42.97 6.52
C ALA A 35 10.59 -42.61 5.44
N ARG A 36 10.29 -42.90 4.16
CA ARG A 36 11.12 -42.46 3.02
C ARG A 36 11.08 -40.94 2.86
N ILE A 37 9.93 -40.30 3.04
CA ILE A 37 9.81 -38.83 3.03
C ILE A 37 10.61 -38.24 4.19
N SER A 38 10.49 -38.75 5.42
CA SER A 38 11.28 -38.25 6.55
C SER A 38 12.78 -38.53 6.41
N HIS A 39 13.19 -39.62 5.75
CA HIS A 39 14.60 -39.90 5.46
C HIS A 39 15.15 -39.00 4.33
N VAL A 40 14.33 -38.69 3.33
CA VAL A 40 14.68 -37.72 2.27
C VAL A 40 14.69 -36.28 2.82
N ASP A 41 13.78 -35.94 3.73
CA ASP A 41 13.74 -34.65 4.42
C ASP A 41 14.90 -34.51 5.41
N ALA A 42 15.32 -35.59 6.10
CA ALA A 42 16.54 -35.62 6.92
C ALA A 42 17.84 -35.53 6.11
N ILE A 43 17.80 -35.88 4.82
CA ILE A 43 18.88 -35.66 3.84
C ILE A 43 18.74 -34.29 3.15
N SER A 44 17.60 -33.60 3.32
CA SER A 44 17.32 -32.35 2.62
C SER A 44 17.95 -31.16 3.36
N PRO A 45 18.87 -30.39 2.74
CA PRO A 45 19.46 -29.20 3.35
C PRO A 45 18.50 -27.99 3.34
N PHE A 46 17.20 -28.24 3.33
CA PHE A 46 16.16 -27.22 3.16
C PHE A 46 15.14 -27.32 4.30
N SER A 47 15.12 -26.30 5.16
CA SER A 47 14.31 -26.27 6.37
C SER A 47 12.81 -26.34 6.06
N PRO A 48 12.02 -27.17 6.77
CA PRO A 48 10.56 -27.15 6.67
C PRO A 48 9.95 -25.77 6.92
N ALA A 49 10.62 -24.90 7.70
CA ALA A 49 10.17 -23.53 7.96
C ALA A 49 10.14 -22.63 6.70
N LEU A 50 10.81 -23.02 5.61
CA LEU A 50 10.81 -22.31 4.33
C LEU A 50 9.94 -23.00 3.26
N ILE A 51 9.07 -23.93 3.65
CA ILE A 51 8.10 -24.59 2.77
C ILE A 51 6.69 -24.16 3.20
N ASP A 52 5.89 -23.68 2.26
CA ASP A 52 4.51 -23.30 2.54
C ASP A 52 3.50 -24.46 2.37
N THR A 53 2.23 -24.18 2.69
CA THR A 53 1.10 -25.11 2.57
C THR A 53 0.83 -25.59 1.14
N PHE A 54 1.34 -24.87 0.13
CA PHE A 54 1.29 -25.24 -1.29
C PHE A 54 2.55 -25.99 -1.76
N ARG A 55 3.41 -26.42 -0.81
CA ARG A 55 4.68 -27.13 -1.04
C ARG A 55 5.70 -26.33 -1.86
N ARG A 56 5.54 -25.00 -1.98
CA ARG A 56 6.53 -24.14 -2.63
C ARG A 56 7.72 -23.97 -1.70
N ARG A 57 8.92 -24.31 -2.18
CA ARG A 57 10.18 -24.06 -1.46
C ARG A 57 10.59 -22.59 -1.65
N HIS A 58 10.96 -21.90 -0.57
CA HIS A 58 11.34 -20.49 -0.61
C HIS A 58 12.85 -20.30 -0.47
N ASP A 59 13.57 -20.47 -1.57
CA ASP A 59 15.04 -20.37 -1.64
C ASP A 59 15.55 -18.96 -2.05
N TYR A 60 14.65 -17.98 -2.20
CA TYR A 60 14.97 -16.63 -2.66
C TYR A 60 14.50 -15.55 -1.67
N LEU A 61 15.46 -14.95 -0.96
CA LEU A 61 15.26 -13.86 -0.03
C LEU A 61 15.53 -12.48 -0.68
N ARG A 62 14.69 -11.50 -0.36
CA ARG A 62 14.92 -10.07 -0.65
C ARG A 62 15.12 -9.32 0.67
N ILE A 63 16.16 -8.51 0.79
CA ILE A 63 16.44 -7.71 1.99
C ILE A 63 16.43 -6.23 1.63
N SER A 64 15.50 -5.48 2.20
CA SER A 64 15.45 -4.01 2.11
C SER A 64 16.43 -3.43 3.13
N LEU A 65 17.46 -2.70 2.69
CA LEU A 65 18.53 -2.23 3.57
C LEU A 65 18.29 -0.84 4.19
N THR A 66 17.37 -0.07 3.61
CA THR A 66 17.11 1.34 3.95
C THR A 66 15.76 1.74 3.36
N GLU A 67 15.09 2.72 3.97
CA GLU A 67 13.92 3.41 3.40
C GLU A 67 14.35 4.64 2.55
N ARG A 68 15.59 5.11 2.71
CA ARG A 68 16.07 6.30 1.99
C ARG A 68 16.26 5.99 0.51
N CYS A 69 15.77 6.90 -0.33
CA CYS A 69 16.01 6.93 -1.77
C CYS A 69 16.51 8.31 -2.20
N ASN A 70 17.42 8.36 -3.16
CA ASN A 70 17.92 9.57 -3.82
C ASN A 70 17.07 9.99 -5.05
N LEU A 71 16.06 9.20 -5.43
CA LEU A 71 15.02 9.52 -6.41
C LEU A 71 13.64 9.73 -5.73
N ARG A 72 12.67 10.27 -6.49
CA ARG A 72 11.27 10.50 -6.07
C ARG A 72 10.29 10.05 -7.17
N CYS A 73 10.48 8.83 -7.67
CA CYS A 73 9.72 8.30 -8.81
C CYS A 73 8.22 8.27 -8.53
N PHE A 74 7.40 8.86 -9.41
CA PHE A 74 5.97 9.07 -9.15
C PHE A 74 5.19 7.77 -8.89
N TYR A 75 5.60 6.67 -9.53
CA TYR A 75 4.96 5.36 -9.37
C TYR A 75 5.35 4.64 -8.06
N CYS A 76 6.27 5.20 -7.27
CA CYS A 76 6.94 4.54 -6.14
C CYS A 76 6.92 5.37 -4.84
N MET A 77 7.04 6.70 -4.93
CA MET A 77 7.06 7.62 -3.79
C MET A 77 6.28 8.92 -4.12
N PRO A 78 5.54 9.50 -3.15
CA PRO A 78 5.03 10.87 -3.26
C PRO A 78 6.12 11.91 -3.53
N GLU A 79 5.71 13.11 -3.96
CA GLU A 79 6.61 14.21 -4.33
C GLU A 79 7.45 14.68 -3.14
N ASP A 80 6.75 15.02 -2.04
CA ASP A 80 7.31 15.44 -0.75
C ASP A 80 8.12 14.32 -0.07
N GLY A 81 7.97 13.10 -0.58
CA GLY A 81 8.62 11.90 -0.10
C GLY A 81 7.77 11.10 0.88
N ILE A 82 8.40 10.67 1.95
CA ILE A 82 7.87 9.78 2.99
C ILE A 82 8.51 10.16 4.32
N GLU A 83 7.77 10.03 5.42
CA GLU A 83 8.35 10.06 6.75
C GLU A 83 9.27 8.84 6.93
N LEU A 84 10.47 9.03 7.48
CA LEU A 84 11.48 7.97 7.58
C LEU A 84 11.56 7.46 9.01
N SER A 85 11.67 6.15 9.17
CA SER A 85 11.92 5.51 10.47
C SER A 85 13.19 6.07 11.14
N PRO A 86 13.20 6.27 12.47
CA PRO A 86 14.41 6.51 13.23
C PRO A 86 15.48 5.44 12.95
N GLU A 87 16.76 5.81 12.97
CA GLU A 87 17.87 4.88 12.67
C GLU A 87 17.91 3.69 13.66
N SER A 88 17.48 3.92 14.91
CA SER A 88 17.27 2.86 15.91
C SER A 88 16.22 1.81 15.53
N HIS A 89 15.26 2.13 14.66
CA HIS A 89 14.24 1.18 14.20
C HIS A 89 14.69 0.36 12.98
N LEU A 90 15.78 0.75 12.32
CA LEU A 90 16.30 -0.01 11.19
C LEU A 90 17.17 -1.19 11.68
N LEU A 91 17.26 -2.24 10.86
CA LEU A 91 18.21 -3.32 11.08
C LEU A 91 19.65 -2.78 10.99
N THR A 92 20.52 -3.18 11.93
CA THR A 92 21.98 -2.95 11.84
C THR A 92 22.60 -3.85 10.76
N ASN A 93 23.87 -3.61 10.41
CA ASN A 93 24.57 -4.47 9.44
C ASN A 93 24.74 -5.90 9.98
N GLU A 94 24.97 -6.04 11.29
CA GLU A 94 25.10 -7.32 11.99
C GLU A 94 23.76 -8.07 12.03
N GLU A 95 22.65 -7.38 12.32
CA GLU A 95 21.31 -7.96 12.29
C GLU A 95 20.92 -8.45 10.88
N VAL A 96 21.28 -7.69 9.83
CA VAL A 96 21.11 -8.12 8.43
C VAL A 96 21.90 -9.39 8.14
N LEU A 97 23.17 -9.47 8.58
CA LEU A 97 24.02 -10.62 8.34
C LEU A 97 23.58 -11.86 9.16
N ARG A 98 23.12 -11.69 10.41
CA ARG A 98 22.54 -12.77 11.22
C ARG A 98 21.31 -13.36 10.55
N LEU A 99 20.35 -12.52 10.13
CA LEU A 99 19.17 -12.99 9.41
C LEU A 99 19.55 -13.67 8.09
N ALA A 100 20.46 -13.10 7.31
CA ALA A 100 20.92 -13.71 6.07
C ALA A 100 21.56 -15.10 6.30
N ALA A 101 22.41 -15.24 7.32
CA ALA A 101 23.01 -16.51 7.70
C ALA A 101 21.96 -17.56 8.09
N LEU A 102 20.96 -17.16 8.88
CA LEU A 102 19.84 -18.02 9.29
C LEU A 102 19.06 -18.56 8.07
N PHE A 103 18.70 -17.67 7.14
CA PHE A 103 17.98 -18.03 5.93
C PHE A 103 18.82 -18.92 4.98
N VAL A 104 20.11 -18.62 4.80
CA VAL A 104 20.99 -19.42 3.93
C VAL A 104 21.18 -20.82 4.49
N LYS A 105 21.50 -20.96 5.78
CA LYS A 105 21.60 -22.27 6.47
C LYS A 105 20.30 -23.07 6.42
N SER A 106 19.17 -22.38 6.25
CA SER A 106 17.84 -22.98 6.10
C SER A 106 17.46 -23.32 4.65
N GLY A 107 18.31 -23.03 3.68
CA GLY A 107 18.12 -23.42 2.27
C GLY A 107 17.98 -22.25 1.26
N VAL A 108 18.12 -20.98 1.68
CA VAL A 108 18.14 -19.85 0.74
C VAL A 108 19.43 -19.84 -0.08
N THR A 109 19.30 -19.95 -1.40
CA THR A 109 20.43 -19.94 -2.35
C THR A 109 20.63 -18.59 -3.04
N LYS A 110 19.68 -17.67 -2.90
CA LYS A 110 19.64 -16.37 -3.60
C LYS A 110 19.21 -15.25 -2.65
N ILE A 111 20.08 -14.26 -2.46
CA ILE A 111 19.78 -13.03 -1.71
C ILE A 111 19.80 -11.85 -2.68
N ARG A 112 18.76 -11.02 -2.64
CA ARG A 112 18.70 -9.74 -3.36
C ARG A 112 18.60 -8.56 -2.40
N LEU A 113 19.59 -7.68 -2.47
CA LEU A 113 19.61 -6.41 -1.76
C LEU A 113 18.77 -5.35 -2.49
N THR A 114 17.93 -4.66 -1.74
CA THR A 114 17.05 -3.57 -2.17
C THR A 114 17.01 -2.47 -1.10
N GLY A 115 16.09 -1.51 -1.22
CA GLY A 115 15.80 -0.50 -0.21
C GLY A 115 14.60 0.34 -0.65
N GLY A 116 14.63 1.62 -0.30
CA GLY A 116 14.50 2.67 -1.31
C GLY A 116 15.64 2.50 -2.33
N GLU A 117 16.83 3.05 -2.03
CA GLU A 117 18.04 2.84 -2.84
C GLU A 117 19.17 2.22 -1.99
N PRO A 118 19.60 0.97 -2.24
CA PRO A 118 20.61 0.30 -1.42
C PRO A 118 21.97 1.01 -1.42
N THR A 119 22.35 1.72 -2.49
CA THR A 119 23.62 2.47 -2.48
C THR A 119 23.63 3.62 -1.47
N VAL A 120 22.47 4.09 -0.96
CA VAL A 120 22.42 5.09 0.13
C VAL A 120 22.77 4.47 1.50
N ARG A 121 22.75 3.13 1.66
CA ARG A 121 23.08 2.46 2.93
C ARG A 121 24.59 2.52 3.22
N LYS A 122 24.94 3.05 4.41
CA LYS A 122 26.29 2.97 4.98
C LYS A 122 26.69 1.50 5.22
N GLY A 123 27.93 1.15 4.89
CA GLY A 123 28.44 -0.23 5.07
C GLY A 123 27.93 -1.26 4.05
N LEU A 124 27.34 -0.85 2.92
CA LEU A 124 26.90 -1.78 1.87
C LEU A 124 28.00 -2.78 1.44
N ASN A 125 29.26 -2.33 1.34
CA ASN A 125 30.39 -3.20 0.98
C ASN A 125 30.59 -4.32 2.02
N GLN A 126 30.53 -3.97 3.32
CA GLN A 126 30.62 -4.92 4.44
C GLN A 126 29.47 -5.92 4.43
N ILE A 127 28.25 -5.48 4.09
CA ILE A 127 27.09 -6.38 3.93
C ILE A 127 27.34 -7.37 2.80
N ILE A 128 27.81 -6.91 1.62
CA ILE A 128 28.08 -7.81 0.49
C ILE A 128 29.22 -8.79 0.82
N GLY A 129 30.30 -8.33 1.46
CA GLY A 129 31.41 -9.18 1.92
C GLY A 129 30.95 -10.25 2.91
N GLY A 130 30.20 -9.87 3.96
CA GLY A 130 29.64 -10.81 4.93
C GLY A 130 28.61 -11.77 4.33
N LEU A 131 27.88 -11.37 3.28
CA LEU A 131 27.06 -12.31 2.50
C LEU A 131 27.92 -13.27 1.68
N ASN A 132 29.06 -12.83 1.16
CA ASN A 132 29.97 -13.65 0.36
C ASN A 132 30.60 -14.79 1.20
N GLU A 133 30.80 -14.56 2.50
CA GLU A 133 31.18 -15.59 3.49
C GLU A 133 30.12 -16.69 3.68
N LEU A 134 28.86 -16.46 3.27
CA LEU A 134 27.79 -17.45 3.38
C LEU A 134 27.77 -18.50 2.25
N ARG A 135 28.66 -18.40 1.25
CA ARG A 135 28.73 -19.35 0.13
C ARG A 135 28.92 -20.82 0.54
N PRO A 136 29.78 -21.17 1.51
CA PRO A 136 29.93 -22.56 1.97
C PRO A 136 28.65 -23.16 2.55
N TYR A 137 27.73 -22.31 3.04
CA TYR A 137 26.42 -22.72 3.57
C TYR A 137 25.33 -22.79 2.50
N GLY A 138 25.67 -22.63 1.21
CA GLY A 138 24.75 -22.82 0.08
C GLY A 138 24.32 -21.55 -0.66
N LEU A 139 24.76 -20.35 -0.25
CA LEU A 139 24.46 -19.13 -0.98
C LEU A 139 25.16 -19.13 -2.34
N ARG A 140 24.40 -19.11 -3.43
CA ARG A 140 24.93 -19.12 -4.81
C ARG A 140 25.03 -17.71 -5.39
N SER A 141 24.02 -16.88 -5.14
CA SER A 141 23.88 -15.57 -5.79
C SER A 141 23.57 -14.44 -4.82
N ILE A 142 24.44 -13.43 -4.87
CA ILE A 142 24.21 -12.12 -4.25
C ILE A 142 23.82 -11.17 -5.39
N ALA A 143 22.60 -10.66 -5.30
CA ALA A 143 22.00 -9.75 -6.27
C ALA A 143 21.72 -8.38 -5.65
N MET A 144 21.69 -7.33 -6.47
CA MET A 144 21.26 -5.99 -6.03
C MET A 144 20.28 -5.39 -7.03
N THR A 145 19.36 -4.55 -6.54
CA THR A 145 18.47 -3.73 -7.38
C THR A 145 18.66 -2.27 -7.01
N THR A 146 19.01 -1.43 -7.99
CA THR A 146 19.41 -0.05 -7.76
C THR A 146 18.98 0.82 -8.94
N ASN A 147 18.73 2.11 -8.69
CA ASN A 147 18.53 3.11 -9.74
C ASN A 147 19.83 3.52 -10.46
N GLY A 148 20.99 3.04 -10.02
CA GLY A 148 22.26 3.24 -10.72
C GLY A 148 22.95 4.58 -10.49
N LEU A 149 22.30 5.62 -9.94
CA LEU A 149 22.89 6.98 -9.86
C LEU A 149 24.27 7.05 -9.20
N ALA A 150 24.44 6.37 -8.06
CA ALA A 150 25.70 6.35 -7.31
C ALA A 150 26.63 5.18 -7.72
N LEU A 151 26.22 4.38 -8.71
CA LEU A 151 26.84 3.10 -9.02
C LEU A 151 28.13 3.17 -9.86
N PRO A 152 28.34 4.10 -10.83
CA PRO A 152 29.51 4.07 -11.71
C PRO A 152 30.87 4.05 -10.99
N ARG A 153 30.97 4.71 -9.82
CA ARG A 153 32.19 4.75 -9.00
C ARG A 153 32.28 3.63 -7.95
N ARG A 154 31.20 2.86 -7.75
CA ARG A 154 31.06 1.89 -6.65
C ARG A 154 30.97 0.45 -7.12
N LEU A 155 30.48 0.21 -8.34
CA LEU A 155 30.25 -1.13 -8.85
C LEU A 155 31.48 -2.06 -8.80
N PRO A 156 32.71 -1.62 -9.16
CA PRO A 156 33.90 -2.48 -9.04
C PRO A 156 34.09 -3.01 -7.63
N ALA A 157 34.12 -2.12 -6.62
CA ALA A 157 34.27 -2.52 -5.22
C ALA A 157 33.12 -3.41 -4.71
N LEU A 158 31.90 -3.29 -5.24
CA LEU A 158 30.79 -4.20 -4.87
C LEU A 158 30.96 -5.58 -5.50
N ILE A 159 31.49 -5.66 -6.72
CA ILE A 159 31.84 -6.90 -7.41
C ILE A 159 32.98 -7.61 -6.69
N ASP A 160 34.03 -6.88 -6.29
CA ASP A 160 35.19 -7.41 -5.56
C ASP A 160 34.78 -8.02 -4.20
N GLN A 161 33.71 -7.48 -3.58
CA GLN A 161 33.12 -8.04 -2.36
C GLN A 161 32.20 -9.25 -2.61
N GLY A 162 31.91 -9.62 -3.86
CA GLY A 162 31.15 -10.81 -4.23
C GLY A 162 29.76 -10.56 -4.85
N LEU A 163 29.42 -9.33 -5.26
CA LEU A 163 28.19 -9.06 -6.01
C LEU A 163 28.21 -9.80 -7.36
N THR A 164 27.19 -10.63 -7.61
CA THR A 164 27.13 -11.49 -8.82
C THR A 164 26.07 -11.07 -9.83
N HIS A 165 24.98 -10.44 -9.39
CA HIS A 165 23.84 -10.11 -10.24
C HIS A 165 23.39 -8.67 -10.01
N LEU A 166 23.20 -7.92 -11.09
CA LEU A 166 22.74 -6.53 -11.02
C LEU A 166 21.41 -6.37 -11.76
N ASN A 167 20.43 -5.77 -11.08
CA ASN A 167 19.28 -5.16 -11.73
C ASN A 167 19.39 -3.64 -11.62
N LEU A 168 19.46 -2.97 -12.76
CA LEU A 168 19.31 -1.52 -12.86
C LEU A 168 17.85 -1.20 -13.15
N SER A 169 17.31 -0.14 -12.54
CA SER A 169 16.01 0.44 -12.92
C SER A 169 16.25 1.66 -13.80
N LEU A 170 15.75 1.62 -15.04
CA LEU A 170 15.81 2.73 -15.99
C LEU A 170 14.54 2.69 -16.85
N ASP A 171 13.58 3.55 -16.54
CA ASP A 171 12.25 3.46 -17.16
C ASP A 171 12.17 4.12 -18.54
N THR A 172 13.19 4.87 -18.97
CA THR A 172 13.18 5.63 -20.22
C THR A 172 14.60 5.90 -20.72
N LEU A 173 14.77 5.92 -22.04
CA LEU A 173 16.01 6.30 -22.72
C LEU A 173 16.09 7.81 -22.99
N ASP A 174 15.01 8.55 -22.78
CA ASP A 174 14.94 10.00 -22.90
C ASP A 174 15.32 10.70 -21.56
N PRO A 175 16.31 11.61 -21.55
CA PRO A 175 16.75 12.29 -20.31
C PRO A 175 15.71 13.22 -19.68
N PHE A 176 14.82 13.83 -20.47
CA PHE A 176 13.77 14.73 -19.98
C PHE A 176 12.64 13.93 -19.35
N LYS A 177 12.22 12.84 -19.99
CA LYS A 177 11.28 11.88 -19.40
C LYS A 177 11.87 11.26 -18.14
N PHE A 178 13.18 10.99 -18.07
CA PHE A 178 13.81 10.51 -16.84
C PHE A 178 13.63 11.50 -15.68
N GLU A 179 13.86 12.79 -15.92
CA GLU A 179 13.66 13.84 -14.90
C GLU A 179 12.18 13.94 -14.51
N LEU A 180 11.24 13.82 -15.46
CA LEU A 180 9.80 13.79 -15.20
C LEU A 180 9.38 12.54 -14.37
N MET A 181 9.86 11.36 -14.73
CA MET A 181 9.49 10.09 -14.09
C MET A 181 10.07 9.97 -12.69
N THR A 182 11.31 10.41 -12.48
CA THR A 182 12.07 10.22 -11.23
C THR A 182 12.10 11.45 -10.32
N ARG A 183 11.62 12.61 -10.83
CA ARG A 183 11.70 13.96 -10.25
C ARG A 183 13.13 14.42 -9.89
N ARG A 184 14.15 13.85 -10.55
CA ARG A 184 15.57 14.17 -10.34
C ARG A 184 16.37 13.96 -11.62
N ARG A 185 17.49 14.68 -11.74
CA ARG A 185 18.48 14.46 -12.81
C ARG A 185 19.36 13.25 -12.53
N GLY A 186 19.98 12.74 -13.59
CA GLY A 186 21.05 11.74 -13.49
C GLY A 186 20.97 10.58 -14.48
N HIS A 187 20.12 10.66 -15.51
CA HIS A 187 19.99 9.68 -16.60
C HIS A 187 21.34 9.18 -17.14
N GLU A 188 22.26 10.09 -17.47
CA GLU A 188 23.62 9.78 -17.93
C GLU A 188 24.42 8.92 -16.92
N ALA A 189 24.25 9.15 -15.62
CA ALA A 189 24.90 8.35 -14.59
C ALA A 189 24.34 6.92 -14.52
N VAL A 190 23.06 6.72 -14.85
CA VAL A 190 22.44 5.39 -14.94
C VAL A 190 22.91 4.65 -16.19
N LEU A 191 22.99 5.31 -17.34
CA LEU A 191 23.57 4.73 -18.56
C LEU A 191 25.05 4.36 -18.34
N LYS A 192 25.85 5.25 -17.75
CA LYS A 192 27.24 4.95 -17.39
C LYS A 192 27.35 3.80 -16.38
N ALA A 193 26.38 3.62 -15.50
CA ALA A 193 26.33 2.47 -14.59
C ALA A 193 26.04 1.16 -15.34
N LEU A 194 25.19 1.20 -16.36
CA LEU A 194 24.92 0.09 -17.26
C LEU A 194 26.16 -0.29 -18.07
N ASP A 195 26.86 0.68 -18.64
CA ASP A 195 28.12 0.46 -19.39
C ASP A 195 29.19 -0.21 -18.53
N VAL A 196 29.42 0.30 -17.31
CA VAL A 196 30.38 -0.29 -16.35
C VAL A 196 29.94 -1.71 -15.93
N ALA A 197 28.65 -1.97 -15.82
CA ALA A 197 28.13 -3.30 -15.52
C ALA A 197 28.35 -4.29 -16.68
N LEU A 198 28.05 -3.87 -17.91
CA LEU A 198 28.19 -4.69 -19.12
C LEU A 198 29.65 -4.94 -19.51
N ALA A 199 30.56 -4.03 -19.17
CA ALA A 199 32.00 -4.22 -19.33
C ALA A 199 32.59 -5.24 -18.33
N SER A 200 31.90 -5.53 -17.22
CA SER A 200 32.39 -6.47 -16.21
C SER A 200 32.12 -7.93 -16.58
N ARG A 201 33.19 -8.72 -16.65
CA ARG A 201 33.11 -10.19 -16.81
C ARG A 201 32.79 -10.94 -15.51
N ALA A 202 32.82 -10.27 -14.37
CA ALA A 202 32.58 -10.88 -13.06
C ALA A 202 31.10 -10.84 -12.63
N LEU A 203 30.29 -9.97 -13.25
CA LEU A 203 28.83 -10.04 -13.12
C LEU A 203 28.29 -11.20 -13.98
N VAL A 204 27.60 -12.13 -13.34
CA VAL A 204 26.95 -13.29 -13.97
C VAL A 204 25.73 -12.85 -14.77
N SER A 205 25.05 -11.78 -14.34
CA SER A 205 23.85 -11.27 -15.02
C SER A 205 23.65 -9.78 -14.76
N VAL A 206 23.44 -9.02 -15.85
CA VAL A 206 22.96 -7.64 -15.83
C VAL A 206 21.55 -7.62 -16.41
N LYS A 207 20.61 -7.04 -15.68
CA LYS A 207 19.20 -6.93 -16.05
C LYS A 207 18.75 -5.47 -15.96
N LEU A 208 17.96 -5.00 -16.91
CA LEU A 208 17.37 -3.67 -16.89
C LEU A 208 15.87 -3.78 -16.65
N ASN A 209 15.37 -3.18 -15.59
CA ASN A 209 13.94 -3.15 -15.27
C ASN A 209 13.35 -1.82 -15.78
N VAL A 210 12.22 -1.91 -16.48
CA VAL A 210 11.50 -0.78 -17.11
C VAL A 210 10.03 -0.85 -16.69
N VAL A 211 9.54 0.08 -15.87
CA VAL A 211 8.10 0.19 -15.56
C VAL A 211 7.40 0.92 -16.70
N VAL A 212 6.52 0.23 -17.43
CA VAL A 212 5.89 0.77 -18.64
C VAL A 212 4.55 1.44 -18.29
N VAL A 213 4.40 2.68 -18.73
CA VAL A 213 3.30 3.59 -18.42
C VAL A 213 2.79 4.21 -19.71
N LYS A 214 1.49 4.02 -19.98
CA LYS A 214 0.82 4.43 -21.21
C LYS A 214 0.86 5.94 -21.40
N GLY A 215 1.22 6.37 -22.60
CA GLY A 215 1.32 7.79 -22.98
C GLY A 215 2.55 8.50 -22.43
N LEU A 216 3.51 7.77 -21.86
CA LEU A 216 4.74 8.32 -21.28
C LEU A 216 5.98 7.68 -21.90
N ASN A 217 6.19 6.38 -21.67
CA ASN A 217 7.35 5.62 -22.15
C ASN A 217 6.97 4.34 -22.94
N ASP A 218 5.68 4.03 -23.13
CA ASP A 218 5.25 2.84 -23.86
C ASP A 218 5.54 2.85 -25.37
N SER A 219 6.03 3.99 -25.90
CA SER A 219 6.60 4.11 -27.24
C SER A 219 8.05 3.60 -27.32
N GLU A 220 8.84 3.72 -26.25
CA GLU A 220 10.28 3.40 -26.22
C GLU A 220 10.57 1.89 -26.08
N VAL A 221 9.52 1.07 -25.95
CA VAL A 221 9.64 -0.38 -25.76
C VAL A 221 10.46 -1.03 -26.89
N LEU A 222 10.32 -0.58 -28.14
CA LEU A 222 11.13 -1.05 -29.27
C LEU A 222 12.59 -0.61 -29.18
N ASP A 223 12.86 0.62 -28.73
CA ASP A 223 14.23 1.14 -28.57
C ASP A 223 15.00 0.35 -27.49
N PHE A 224 14.29 -0.02 -26.42
CA PHE A 224 14.79 -0.96 -25.41
C PHE A 224 15.06 -2.37 -25.97
N ILE A 225 14.31 -2.85 -26.97
CA ILE A 225 14.63 -4.10 -27.68
C ILE A 225 15.92 -3.94 -28.50
N GLU A 226 16.04 -2.88 -29.31
CA GLU A 226 17.24 -2.65 -30.13
C GLU A 226 18.52 -2.53 -29.29
N MET A 227 18.45 -1.99 -28.07
CA MET A 227 19.59 -1.97 -27.14
C MET A 227 20.13 -3.37 -26.80
N THR A 228 19.29 -4.41 -26.81
CA THR A 228 19.71 -5.80 -26.54
C THR A 228 20.48 -6.47 -27.70
N LYS A 229 20.53 -5.84 -28.87
CA LYS A 229 21.16 -6.36 -30.08
C LYS A 229 22.65 -6.66 -29.90
N GLY A 230 23.40 -5.66 -29.44
CA GLY A 230 24.87 -5.75 -29.27
C GLY A 230 25.33 -6.22 -27.89
N GLN A 231 24.43 -6.30 -26.90
CA GLN A 231 24.75 -6.40 -25.48
C GLN A 231 24.19 -7.68 -24.85
N VAL A 232 24.92 -8.29 -23.90
CA VAL A 232 24.42 -9.42 -23.10
C VAL A 232 23.56 -8.87 -21.95
N LEU A 233 22.44 -8.25 -22.33
CA LEU A 233 21.50 -7.57 -21.44
C LEU A 233 20.14 -8.28 -21.44
N SER A 234 19.49 -8.37 -20.28
CA SER A 234 18.10 -8.82 -20.16
C SER A 234 17.20 -7.66 -19.76
N VAL A 235 16.42 -7.12 -20.69
CA VAL A 235 15.44 -6.06 -20.41
C VAL A 235 14.15 -6.67 -19.88
N ARG A 236 13.54 -6.09 -18.85
CA ARG A 236 12.33 -6.59 -18.21
C ARG A 236 11.31 -5.46 -18.10
N PHE A 237 10.30 -5.53 -18.96
CA PHE A 237 9.15 -4.64 -18.91
C PHE A 237 8.24 -5.09 -17.77
N ILE A 238 7.88 -4.15 -16.91
CA ILE A 238 7.05 -4.37 -15.73
C ILE A 238 5.76 -3.60 -15.94
N GLU A 239 4.63 -4.28 -15.74
CA GLU A 239 3.33 -3.62 -15.71
C GLU A 239 3.32 -2.60 -14.57
N PHE A 240 2.92 -1.36 -14.84
CA PHE A 240 2.60 -0.40 -13.78
C PHE A 240 1.58 -1.06 -12.81
N MET A 241 1.75 -0.85 -11.51
CA MET A 241 0.98 -1.54 -10.45
C MET A 241 0.39 -0.54 -9.42
N PRO A 242 -0.74 -0.89 -8.78
CA PRO A 242 -1.27 -0.13 -7.65
C PRO A 242 -0.36 -0.21 -6.43
N PHE A 243 -0.04 0.95 -5.85
CA PHE A 243 0.54 1.07 -4.51
C PHE A 243 -0.06 2.28 -3.78
N THR A 244 -0.26 2.14 -2.47
CA THR A 244 -0.72 3.24 -1.61
C THR A 244 0.16 4.48 -1.80
N GLY A 245 -0.45 5.58 -2.20
CA GLY A 245 0.21 6.86 -2.45
C GLY A 245 0.79 7.07 -3.85
N ASN A 246 0.68 6.13 -4.80
CA ASN A 246 1.26 6.29 -6.15
C ASN A 246 0.30 6.83 -7.23
N ALA A 247 -0.88 7.32 -6.83
CA ALA A 247 -1.93 7.84 -7.73
C ALA A 247 -2.25 6.90 -8.92
N TRP A 248 -2.39 5.60 -8.60
CA TRP A 248 -2.72 4.52 -9.52
C TRP A 248 -3.90 4.88 -10.45
N ASP A 249 -3.74 4.58 -11.73
CA ASP A 249 -4.79 4.73 -12.74
C ASP A 249 -4.70 3.57 -13.73
N LYS A 250 -5.72 2.70 -13.70
CA LYS A 250 -5.85 1.54 -14.60
C LYS A 250 -5.70 1.91 -16.08
N ARG A 251 -6.04 3.16 -16.48
CA ARG A 251 -5.89 3.66 -17.87
C ARG A 251 -4.43 3.87 -18.28
N LYS A 252 -3.52 4.03 -17.31
CA LYS A 252 -2.07 4.18 -17.53
C LYS A 252 -1.32 2.85 -17.57
N MET A 253 -1.96 1.74 -17.21
CA MET A 253 -1.38 0.40 -17.34
C MET A 253 -1.37 -0.02 -18.81
N VAL A 254 -0.28 -0.66 -19.26
CA VAL A 254 -0.23 -1.35 -20.56
C VAL A 254 -0.05 -2.86 -20.30
N PRO A 255 -1.03 -3.71 -20.65
CA PRO A 255 -0.89 -5.16 -20.51
C PRO A 255 0.27 -5.73 -21.32
N SER A 256 0.90 -6.78 -20.78
CA SER A 256 2.08 -7.42 -21.38
C SER A 256 1.86 -7.91 -22.81
N ASN A 257 0.66 -8.42 -23.15
CA ASN A 257 0.35 -8.86 -24.51
C ASN A 257 0.32 -7.69 -25.51
N VAL A 258 -0.22 -6.53 -25.12
CA VAL A 258 -0.24 -5.32 -25.98
C VAL A 258 1.18 -4.85 -26.31
N LEU A 259 2.13 -5.01 -25.38
CA LEU A 259 3.55 -4.73 -25.64
C LEU A 259 4.19 -5.80 -26.52
N PHE A 260 3.86 -7.08 -26.31
CA PHE A 260 4.32 -8.16 -27.17
C PHE A 260 3.84 -7.98 -28.62
N ASP A 261 2.57 -7.63 -28.85
CA ASP A 261 2.01 -7.41 -30.18
C ASP A 261 2.77 -6.29 -30.94
N LYS A 262 3.09 -5.17 -30.25
CA LYS A 262 3.93 -4.10 -30.80
C LYS A 262 5.32 -4.59 -31.21
N ILE A 263 5.95 -5.46 -30.40
CA ILE A 263 7.28 -6.02 -30.68
C ILE A 263 7.21 -7.02 -31.85
N PHE A 264 6.20 -7.89 -31.86
CA PHE A 264 5.99 -8.91 -32.89
C PHE A 264 5.78 -8.29 -34.29
N LEU A 265 5.05 -7.16 -34.37
CA LEU A 265 4.91 -6.40 -35.62
C LEU A 265 6.25 -5.90 -36.19
N ARG A 266 7.26 -5.67 -35.35
CA ARG A 266 8.60 -5.21 -35.77
C ARG A 266 9.60 -6.36 -35.93
N HIS A 267 9.43 -7.42 -35.15
CA HIS A 267 10.28 -8.61 -35.08
C HIS A 267 9.39 -9.87 -35.07
N PRO A 268 8.90 -10.33 -36.23
CA PRO A 268 7.98 -11.47 -36.32
C PRO A 268 8.65 -12.79 -35.90
N ASP A 269 9.96 -12.90 -36.05
CA ASP A 269 10.74 -14.11 -35.72
C ASP A 269 11.09 -14.23 -34.22
N VAL A 270 10.40 -13.50 -33.33
CA VAL A 270 10.68 -13.53 -31.88
C VAL A 270 10.42 -14.91 -31.28
N GLU A 271 11.46 -15.47 -30.64
CA GLU A 271 11.43 -16.78 -30.01
C GLU A 271 11.22 -16.66 -28.50
N ARG A 272 10.42 -17.56 -27.92
CA ARG A 272 10.32 -17.71 -26.46
C ARG A 272 11.49 -18.55 -25.94
N ILE A 273 12.13 -18.10 -24.86
CA ILE A 273 13.21 -18.82 -24.19
C ILE A 273 12.64 -19.65 -23.03
N SER A 274 13.31 -20.76 -22.69
CA SER A 274 13.06 -21.49 -21.43
C SER A 274 13.35 -20.61 -20.21
N ASP A 275 12.31 -20.30 -19.44
CA ASP A 275 12.43 -19.51 -18.21
C ASP A 275 13.18 -20.32 -17.11
N GLU A 276 13.95 -19.66 -16.23
CA GLU A 276 14.49 -20.33 -15.03
C GLU A 276 13.33 -20.87 -14.17
N ALA A 277 13.58 -21.95 -13.43
CA ALA A 277 12.62 -22.42 -12.43
C ALA A 277 12.25 -21.26 -11.48
N ASN A 278 10.95 -20.94 -11.40
CA ASN A 278 10.39 -19.84 -10.63
C ASN A 278 10.77 -18.41 -11.10
N ASP A 279 11.20 -18.20 -12.35
CA ASP A 279 11.37 -16.82 -12.84
C ASP A 279 10.01 -16.08 -12.86
N THR A 280 10.09 -14.80 -12.51
CA THR A 280 8.99 -13.85 -12.48
C THR A 280 8.70 -13.26 -13.85
N ALA A 281 9.74 -13.17 -14.70
CA ALA A 281 9.59 -12.70 -16.07
C ALA A 281 9.50 -13.90 -17.02
N ARG A 282 8.55 -13.86 -17.94
CA ARG A 282 8.59 -14.70 -19.15
C ARG A 282 9.59 -14.07 -20.12
N SER A 283 10.42 -14.87 -20.77
CA SER A 283 11.58 -14.38 -21.51
C SER A 283 11.54 -14.73 -23.00
N TRP A 284 11.99 -13.79 -23.83
CA TRP A 284 12.02 -13.88 -25.30
C TRP A 284 13.34 -13.32 -25.86
N ARG A 285 13.66 -13.70 -27.10
CA ARG A 285 14.82 -13.24 -27.86
C ARG A 285 14.40 -12.90 -29.29
N VAL A 286 15.00 -11.83 -29.83
CA VAL A 286 15.01 -11.57 -31.28
C VAL A 286 16.19 -12.34 -31.89
N PRO A 287 16.01 -13.17 -32.94
CA PRO A 287 17.13 -13.85 -33.60
C PRO A 287 18.26 -12.89 -34.01
N GLY A 288 19.50 -13.34 -33.80
CA GLY A 288 20.70 -12.53 -34.04
C GLY A 288 21.04 -11.50 -32.95
N TYR A 289 20.19 -11.29 -31.95
CA TYR A 289 20.46 -10.36 -30.84
C TYR A 289 21.17 -11.11 -29.70
N LYS A 290 22.17 -10.49 -29.08
CA LYS A 290 22.93 -11.10 -27.98
C LYS A 290 22.14 -11.15 -26.67
N GLY A 291 21.28 -10.17 -26.45
CA GLY A 291 20.49 -10.04 -25.23
C GLY A 291 19.14 -10.76 -25.30
N THR A 292 18.27 -10.39 -24.37
CA THR A 292 16.93 -10.95 -24.19
C THR A 292 16.00 -9.86 -23.67
N PHE A 293 14.69 -10.05 -23.82
CA PHE A 293 13.69 -9.24 -23.15
C PHE A 293 12.66 -10.11 -22.45
N GLY A 294 11.83 -9.53 -21.59
CA GLY A 294 10.78 -10.26 -20.91
C GLY A 294 9.74 -9.38 -20.24
N PHE A 295 8.61 -9.99 -19.90
CA PHE A 295 7.48 -9.32 -19.25
C PHE A 295 7.27 -9.83 -17.83
N ILE A 296 7.16 -8.91 -16.89
CA ILE A 296 6.68 -9.16 -15.52
C ILE A 296 5.21 -8.75 -15.48
N SER A 297 4.34 -9.71 -15.79
CA SER A 297 2.89 -9.57 -15.96
C SER A 297 2.15 -9.59 -14.62
N SER A 298 2.59 -8.77 -13.67
CA SER A 298 2.15 -8.81 -12.27
C SER A 298 0.66 -8.59 -12.02
N MET A 299 -0.07 -8.03 -12.99
CA MET A 299 -1.50 -7.75 -12.86
C MET A 299 -2.35 -8.54 -13.88
N SER A 300 -1.80 -8.84 -15.06
CA SER A 300 -2.50 -9.58 -16.12
C SER A 300 -2.32 -11.11 -16.06
N ASP A 301 -1.18 -11.61 -15.55
CA ASP A 301 -0.86 -13.04 -15.61
C ASP A 301 0.03 -13.51 -14.43
N HIS A 302 -0.62 -14.02 -13.39
CA HIS A 302 -0.02 -14.29 -12.09
C HIS A 302 1.00 -15.44 -12.10
N PHE A 303 2.27 -15.15 -11.78
CA PHE A 303 3.33 -16.15 -11.52
C PHE A 303 3.29 -16.75 -10.09
N CYS A 304 2.17 -16.64 -9.36
CA CYS A 304 2.13 -16.98 -7.93
C CYS A 304 2.33 -18.47 -7.61
N SER A 305 1.92 -19.38 -8.50
CA SER A 305 2.03 -20.84 -8.32
C SER A 305 3.47 -21.33 -8.12
N SER A 306 4.45 -20.63 -8.68
CA SER A 306 5.89 -20.93 -8.55
C SER A 306 6.65 -19.99 -7.60
N CYS A 307 5.96 -19.11 -6.86
CA CYS A 307 6.60 -18.02 -6.12
C CYS A 307 7.43 -18.47 -4.90
N ASN A 308 8.75 -18.61 -5.09
CA ASN A 308 9.77 -18.98 -4.10
C ASN A 308 10.29 -17.81 -3.22
N ARG A 309 9.60 -16.67 -3.22
CA ARG A 309 10.17 -15.39 -2.74
C ARG A 309 9.69 -15.02 -1.34
N LEU A 310 10.63 -14.53 -0.52
CA LEU A 310 10.39 -13.90 0.79
C LEU A 310 11.03 -12.51 0.83
N ARG A 311 10.49 -11.58 1.63
CA ARG A 311 11.04 -10.22 1.82
C ARG A 311 11.25 -9.92 3.31
N ILE A 312 12.41 -9.35 3.63
CA ILE A 312 12.68 -8.64 4.88
C ILE A 312 12.67 -7.13 4.59
N THR A 313 11.98 -6.37 5.43
CA THR A 313 11.89 -4.90 5.35
C THR A 313 13.07 -4.22 6.04
N ALA A 314 13.22 -2.90 5.91
CA ALA A 314 14.37 -2.19 6.47
C ALA A 314 14.32 -2.09 8.01
N ASP A 315 13.11 -2.10 8.57
CA ASP A 315 12.81 -2.21 9.99
C ASP A 315 12.74 -3.67 10.49
N GLY A 316 12.97 -4.65 9.61
CA GLY A 316 13.15 -6.06 9.97
C GLY A 316 11.88 -6.89 10.17
N GLN A 317 10.78 -6.51 9.53
CA GLN A 317 9.61 -7.36 9.36
C GLN A 317 9.86 -8.44 8.29
N ILE A 318 9.35 -9.66 8.49
CA ILE A 318 9.17 -10.62 7.40
C ILE A 318 7.81 -10.42 6.73
N LYS A 319 7.81 -10.36 5.40
CA LYS A 319 6.62 -10.28 4.54
C LYS A 319 6.68 -11.41 3.50
N VAL A 320 5.70 -12.33 3.54
CA VAL A 320 5.70 -13.57 2.74
C VAL A 320 5.12 -13.41 1.32
N CYS A 321 4.33 -12.36 1.12
CA CYS A 321 3.82 -11.92 -0.18
C CYS A 321 3.91 -10.38 -0.26
N LEU A 322 4.18 -9.82 -1.45
CA LEU A 322 4.31 -8.37 -1.61
C LEU A 322 3.00 -7.62 -1.27
N PHE A 323 1.84 -8.27 -1.46
CA PHE A 323 0.51 -7.71 -1.28
C PHE A 323 -0.22 -8.17 0.00
N ASP A 324 0.43 -8.95 0.88
CA ASP A 324 -0.16 -9.34 2.17
C ASP A 324 0.14 -8.28 3.23
N ALA A 325 -0.87 -7.82 3.97
CA ALA A 325 -0.72 -6.86 5.06
C ALA A 325 -0.04 -7.47 6.31
N LYS A 326 -0.06 -8.80 6.45
CA LYS A 326 0.54 -9.49 7.61
C LYS A 326 2.05 -9.42 7.59
N GLU A 327 2.60 -8.94 8.70
CA GLU A 327 4.02 -8.72 8.90
C GLU A 327 4.41 -9.04 10.34
N ILE A 328 5.60 -9.61 10.53
CA ILE A 328 6.08 -10.08 11.84
C ILE A 328 7.52 -9.61 12.05
N SER A 329 7.79 -8.97 13.19
CA SER A 329 9.08 -8.33 13.47
C SER A 329 10.14 -9.34 13.90
N LEU A 330 11.04 -9.69 12.99
CA LEU A 330 12.24 -10.48 13.30
C LEU A 330 13.28 -9.64 14.04
N ARG A 331 13.33 -8.31 13.78
CA ARG A 331 14.17 -7.35 14.53
C ARG A 331 13.87 -7.41 16.02
N ASP A 332 12.61 -7.26 16.41
CA ASP A 332 12.26 -7.17 17.83
C ASP A 332 12.39 -8.52 18.54
N ALA A 333 12.19 -9.63 17.83
CA ALA A 333 12.52 -10.96 18.32
C ALA A 333 14.03 -11.09 18.60
N MET A 334 14.89 -10.76 17.64
CA MET A 334 16.35 -10.78 17.83
C MET A 334 16.81 -9.90 19.01
N ARG A 335 16.27 -8.68 19.12
CA ARG A 335 16.64 -7.72 20.19
C ARG A 335 16.12 -8.11 21.58
N LYS A 336 15.06 -8.92 21.65
CA LYS A 336 14.61 -9.58 22.88
C LYS A 336 15.44 -10.81 23.25
N GLY A 337 16.47 -11.15 22.47
CA GLY A 337 17.35 -12.29 22.72
C GLY A 337 16.89 -13.61 22.11
N ALA A 338 15.92 -13.61 21.18
CA ALA A 338 15.44 -14.84 20.55
C ALA A 338 16.59 -15.61 19.87
N THR A 339 16.59 -16.91 20.08
CA THR A 339 17.49 -17.88 19.44
C THR A 339 17.17 -18.06 17.96
N ASP A 340 18.11 -18.63 17.22
CA ASP A 340 17.94 -18.90 15.78
C ASP A 340 16.80 -19.90 15.52
N ASP A 341 16.58 -20.87 16.42
CA ASP A 341 15.45 -21.82 16.34
C ASP A 341 14.09 -21.15 16.58
N GLU A 342 13.99 -20.25 17.56
CA GLU A 342 12.77 -19.47 17.81
C GLU A 342 12.43 -18.57 16.61
N LEU A 343 13.44 -17.93 16.03
CA LEU A 343 13.29 -17.14 14.80
C LEU A 343 12.79 -18.02 13.64
N LEU A 344 13.31 -19.25 13.49
CA LEU A 344 12.83 -20.19 12.48
C LEU A 344 11.39 -20.66 12.72
N GLN A 345 10.96 -20.84 13.98
CA GLN A 345 9.56 -21.13 14.27
C GLN A 345 8.64 -19.95 13.90
N VAL A 346 9.07 -18.71 14.15
CA VAL A 346 8.34 -17.50 13.74
C VAL A 346 8.26 -17.40 12.21
N ILE A 347 9.37 -17.62 11.51
CA ILE A 347 9.43 -17.66 10.04
C ILE A 347 8.52 -18.76 9.49
N GLY A 348 8.56 -19.97 10.05
CA GLY A 348 7.75 -21.11 9.61
C GLY A 348 6.25 -20.86 9.75
N LYS A 349 5.82 -20.20 10.84
CA LYS A 349 4.42 -19.76 11.02
C LYS A 349 4.02 -18.73 9.96
N ALA A 350 4.89 -17.76 9.67
CA ALA A 350 4.66 -16.76 8.63
C ALA A 350 4.51 -17.41 7.24
N VAL A 351 5.47 -18.27 6.86
CA VAL A 351 5.52 -18.97 5.57
C VAL A 351 4.30 -19.89 5.39
N SER A 352 3.90 -20.61 6.43
CA SER A 352 2.70 -21.47 6.39
C SER A 352 1.40 -20.69 6.15
N GLY A 353 1.34 -19.42 6.56
CA GLY A 353 0.20 -18.53 6.33
C GLY A 353 0.11 -17.93 4.92
N LYS A 354 1.12 -18.14 4.07
CA LYS A 354 1.20 -17.59 2.71
C LYS A 354 0.12 -18.18 1.81
N GLN A 355 -0.69 -17.31 1.22
CA GLN A 355 -1.77 -17.69 0.31
C GLN A 355 -1.25 -18.20 -1.05
N GLU A 356 -2.09 -18.94 -1.79
CA GLU A 356 -1.75 -19.46 -3.12
C GLU A 356 -1.38 -18.33 -4.09
N LYS A 357 -2.22 -17.30 -4.12
CA LYS A 357 -2.09 -16.07 -4.92
C LYS A 357 -2.64 -14.89 -4.13
N HIS A 358 -2.25 -13.68 -4.51
CA HIS A 358 -2.92 -12.48 -4.01
C HIS A 358 -4.29 -12.30 -4.70
N ALA A 359 -5.10 -11.38 -4.19
CA ALA A 359 -6.39 -11.03 -4.80
C ALA A 359 -6.21 -10.49 -6.23
N ASN A 360 -7.30 -10.43 -6.99
CA ASN A 360 -7.27 -9.92 -8.36
C ASN A 360 -7.20 -8.38 -8.39
N MET A 361 -6.90 -7.82 -9.56
CA MET A 361 -6.76 -6.38 -9.80
C MET A 361 -7.92 -5.53 -9.26
N GLU A 362 -9.13 -6.07 -9.23
CA GLU A 362 -10.35 -5.37 -8.81
C GLU A 362 -10.53 -5.32 -7.28
N ASP A 363 -9.79 -6.15 -6.54
CA ASP A 363 -9.81 -6.25 -5.08
C ASP A 363 -8.53 -5.69 -4.43
N ILE A 364 -7.41 -5.59 -5.18
CA ILE A 364 -6.12 -5.08 -4.67
C ILE A 364 -6.21 -3.60 -4.26
N ASP A 365 -7.01 -2.79 -4.97
CA ASP A 365 -7.18 -1.35 -4.67
C ASP A 365 -7.82 -1.09 -3.28
N VAL A 366 -8.35 -2.13 -2.62
CA VAL A 366 -8.94 -2.08 -1.27
C VAL A 366 -7.97 -2.58 -0.19
N ILE A 367 -6.86 -3.21 -0.56
CA ILE A 367 -5.88 -3.72 0.41
C ILE A 367 -4.98 -2.57 0.87
N THR A 368 -5.05 -2.22 2.15
CA THR A 368 -4.17 -1.26 2.84
C THR A 368 -2.74 -1.80 2.96
N ASN A 369 -2.07 -1.95 1.83
CA ASN A 369 -0.67 -2.30 1.76
C ASN A 369 0.18 -1.03 1.89
N ARG A 370 1.41 -1.18 2.36
CA ARG A 370 2.27 -0.04 2.66
C ARG A 370 2.97 0.48 1.37
N PRO A 371 3.44 1.74 1.30
CA PRO A 371 4.18 2.24 0.15
C PRO A 371 5.37 1.34 -0.20
N MET A 372 5.74 1.23 -1.48
CA MET A 372 6.75 0.26 -1.96
C MET A 372 8.09 0.30 -1.19
N ILE A 373 8.40 1.50 -0.67
CA ILE A 373 9.61 1.88 0.07
C ILE A 373 9.41 1.80 1.59
N LEU A 374 8.30 2.34 2.11
CA LEU A 374 7.93 2.25 3.53
C LEU A 374 7.10 1.00 3.78
N ILE A 375 7.72 -0.17 3.87
CA ILE A 375 7.02 -1.28 4.48
C ILE A 375 7.15 -1.17 6.02
N VAL A 376 6.48 -0.18 6.63
CA VAL A 376 6.47 0.16 8.08
C VAL A 376 5.04 0.26 8.70
N PHE A 377 4.91 -0.36 9.88
CA PHE A 377 3.85 -0.47 10.89
C PHE A 377 2.47 0.23 10.78
N GLU A 378 1.40 -0.49 11.17
CA GLU A 378 0.24 0.05 11.90
C GLU A 378 0.16 -0.62 13.28
N LYS A 379 -0.38 0.08 14.28
CA LYS A 379 -0.39 -0.37 15.69
C LYS A 379 -1.34 -1.54 15.94
N PHE A 380 -0.84 -2.56 16.64
CA PHE A 380 -1.66 -3.43 17.49
C PHE A 380 -1.25 -3.23 18.95
N ASP A 381 -1.92 -2.31 19.63
CA ASP A 381 -1.94 -2.26 21.09
C ASP A 381 -3.04 -3.24 21.57
N ASN A 382 -2.65 -4.34 22.24
CA ASN A 382 -3.47 -5.11 23.22
C ASN A 382 -2.82 -6.47 23.59
N VAL A 383 -1.87 -6.48 24.55
CA VAL A 383 -1.69 -7.59 25.52
C VAL A 383 -1.09 -7.04 26.82
N SER A 384 -1.93 -6.58 27.76
CA SER A 384 -1.58 -6.50 29.20
C SER A 384 -2.77 -6.08 30.07
N ASP A 385 -3.77 -6.95 30.21
CA ASP A 385 -4.62 -6.94 31.41
C ASP A 385 -4.09 -8.01 32.37
N LEU A 386 -3.56 -7.58 33.53
CA LEU A 386 -3.52 -8.33 34.79
C LEU A 386 -2.85 -7.49 35.90
N ILE A 387 -3.64 -7.17 36.95
CA ILE A 387 -3.27 -6.88 38.36
C ILE A 387 -2.98 -5.37 38.72
N PRO A 388 -3.43 -4.86 39.91
CA PRO A 388 -3.96 -3.49 40.02
C PRO A 388 -3.45 -2.59 41.18
N THR A 389 -4.02 -1.36 41.29
CA THR A 389 -3.95 -0.37 42.42
C THR A 389 -2.55 0.24 42.70
N VAL A 390 -2.31 1.48 43.19
CA VAL A 390 -3.01 2.54 43.98
C VAL A 390 -2.55 3.93 43.41
N GLY A 391 -3.14 5.13 43.57
CA GLY A 391 -4.32 5.66 44.28
C GLY A 391 -4.02 7.03 44.96
N SER A 392 -5.01 7.92 45.15
CA SER A 392 -4.92 9.29 45.73
C SER A 392 -4.12 10.34 44.91
N SER A 393 -4.37 11.67 44.96
CA SER A 393 -5.41 12.48 45.63
C SER A 393 -5.65 13.82 44.90
N THR A 394 -6.84 14.41 45.08
CA THR A 394 -7.21 15.77 44.64
C THR A 394 -6.57 16.88 45.47
N PHE A 395 -6.18 18.00 44.84
CA PHE A 395 -6.09 19.31 45.51
C PHE A 395 -6.59 20.46 44.61
N LEU A 396 -7.35 21.37 45.23
CA LEU A 396 -7.88 22.62 44.68
C LEU A 396 -6.98 23.82 45.06
N PHE A 397 -7.44 25.04 44.76
CA PHE A 397 -6.98 26.40 45.18
C PHE A 397 -6.36 27.26 44.04
N PRO A 398 -6.41 28.61 44.13
CA PRO A 398 -7.56 29.35 43.59
C PRO A 398 -7.20 30.50 42.63
N ARG A 399 -8.22 31.11 42.03
CA ARG A 399 -8.07 32.36 41.24
C ARG A 399 -7.66 33.54 42.12
N LEU A 400 -6.76 34.39 41.61
CA LEU A 400 -6.63 35.79 42.05
C LEU A 400 -6.62 36.72 40.83
N SER A 401 -7.36 37.82 40.97
CA SER A 401 -7.56 38.85 39.93
C SER A 401 -6.43 39.88 39.97
N SER A 402 -6.00 40.35 38.80
CA SER A 402 -5.21 41.59 38.68
C SER A 402 -5.71 42.40 37.49
N SER A 403 -6.34 43.54 37.79
CA SER A 403 -6.83 44.50 36.82
C SER A 403 -5.69 45.33 36.23
N LYS A 404 -5.62 45.42 34.90
CA LYS A 404 -4.92 46.52 34.22
C LYS A 404 -5.84 47.19 33.21
N THR A 405 -6.14 48.45 33.49
CA THR A 405 -6.78 49.41 32.59
C THR A 405 -5.92 49.62 31.34
N SER A 406 -6.55 49.66 30.17
CA SER A 406 -5.95 50.23 28.96
C SER A 406 -7.02 51.00 28.18
N LEU A 407 -6.58 52.06 27.51
CA LEU A 407 -7.43 53.13 26.99
C LEU A 407 -8.12 52.73 25.67
N LYS A 408 -9.38 53.13 25.49
CA LYS A 408 -10.10 53.01 24.21
C LYS A 408 -9.71 54.15 23.27
N PRO A 409 -9.30 53.88 22.01
CA PRO A 409 -9.40 54.86 20.93
C PRO A 409 -10.82 54.91 20.35
N HIS A 410 -11.19 56.05 19.76
CA HIS A 410 -12.52 56.29 19.20
C HIS A 410 -12.87 55.34 18.04
N ALA A 411 -14.17 55.01 17.93
CA ALA A 411 -14.72 54.31 16.78
C ALA A 411 -14.92 55.27 15.59
N THR A 412 -14.36 54.93 14.43
CA THR A 412 -14.73 55.52 13.14
C THR A 412 -16.05 54.92 12.63
N PRO A 413 -16.84 55.68 11.85
CA PRO A 413 -18.10 55.18 11.28
C PRO A 413 -17.86 54.07 10.25
N PRO A 414 -18.83 53.15 10.05
CA PRO A 414 -18.66 52.01 9.15
C PRO A 414 -18.49 52.48 7.69
N SER A 415 -17.41 52.05 7.07
CA SER A 415 -17.22 52.19 5.62
C SER A 415 -18.22 51.33 4.84
N PRO A 416 -18.57 51.70 3.59
CA PRO A 416 -19.45 50.90 2.76
C PRO A 416 -18.91 49.47 2.56
N PRO A 417 -19.79 48.47 2.38
CA PRO A 417 -19.39 47.07 2.28
C PRO A 417 -18.45 46.85 1.09
N ARG A 418 -17.19 46.55 1.38
CA ARG A 418 -16.12 46.28 0.40
C ARG A 418 -15.78 44.79 0.43
N LEU A 419 -15.62 44.18 -0.76
CA LEU A 419 -15.15 42.80 -0.87
C LEU A 419 -13.75 42.66 -0.26
N THR A 420 -13.59 41.71 0.66
CA THR A 420 -12.36 41.56 1.45
C THR A 420 -11.22 40.93 0.66
N HIS A 421 -11.51 40.11 -0.36
CA HIS A 421 -10.54 39.39 -1.17
C HIS A 421 -10.18 40.11 -2.48
N VAL A 422 -10.23 41.45 -2.51
CA VAL A 422 -10.07 42.24 -3.74
C VAL A 422 -9.16 43.44 -3.51
N ASP A 423 -8.09 43.56 -4.31
CA ASP A 423 -7.16 44.70 -4.28
C ASP A 423 -7.80 46.01 -4.79
N ASP A 424 -7.11 47.14 -4.67
CA ASP A 424 -7.60 48.44 -5.18
C ASP A 424 -7.73 48.50 -6.73
N ARG A 425 -7.39 47.42 -7.44
CA ARG A 425 -7.51 47.27 -8.90
C ARG A 425 -8.55 46.22 -9.31
N GLY A 426 -9.36 45.72 -8.38
CA GLY A 426 -10.42 44.75 -8.66
C GLY A 426 -9.94 43.30 -8.80
N ARG A 427 -8.68 42.98 -8.46
CA ARG A 427 -8.10 41.64 -8.61
C ARG A 427 -8.16 40.84 -7.32
N ALA A 428 -8.30 39.53 -7.44
CA ALA A 428 -8.31 38.61 -6.31
C ALA A 428 -7.02 38.73 -5.48
N SER A 429 -7.16 38.91 -4.17
CA SER A 429 -6.07 39.13 -3.22
C SER A 429 -6.34 38.44 -1.89
N MET A 430 -5.29 37.98 -1.22
CA MET A 430 -5.39 37.38 0.12
C MET A 430 -5.59 38.48 1.17
N VAL A 431 -6.51 38.26 2.11
CA VAL A 431 -6.73 39.17 3.24
C VAL A 431 -5.52 39.12 4.16
N ASP A 432 -4.78 40.22 4.33
CA ASP A 432 -3.70 40.24 5.32
C ASP A 432 -4.26 40.08 6.75
N VAL A 433 -3.62 39.19 7.51
CA VAL A 433 -3.91 38.89 8.91
C VAL A 433 -2.73 39.22 9.83
N SER A 434 -1.62 39.72 9.31
CA SER A 434 -0.36 40.00 10.04
C SER A 434 -0.60 40.74 11.37
N SER A 435 -1.37 41.82 11.31
CA SER A 435 -1.73 42.74 12.41
C SER A 435 -2.85 42.25 13.34
N LYS A 436 -3.41 41.06 13.10
CA LYS A 436 -4.46 40.48 13.95
C LYS A 436 -3.84 39.65 15.08
N GLU A 437 -4.41 39.80 16.28
CA GLU A 437 -4.06 38.99 17.45
C GLU A 437 -4.57 37.55 17.32
N ILE A 438 -3.81 36.61 17.88
CA ILE A 438 -4.23 35.21 18.01
C ILE A 438 -5.26 35.14 19.12
N THR A 439 -6.42 34.57 18.82
CA THR A 439 -7.52 34.34 19.77
C THR A 439 -8.14 32.98 19.46
N ARG A 440 -8.80 32.37 20.45
CA ARG A 440 -9.56 31.14 20.22
C ARG A 440 -10.76 31.45 19.33
N ARG A 441 -10.84 30.76 18.20
CA ARG A 441 -11.91 30.85 17.20
C ARG A 441 -12.73 29.59 17.25
N THR A 442 -14.05 29.73 17.20
CA THR A 442 -14.96 28.59 17.04
C THR A 442 -16.02 28.93 16.00
N ALA A 443 -16.41 27.98 15.16
CA ALA A 443 -17.59 28.09 14.30
C ALA A 443 -18.33 26.76 14.25
N THR A 444 -19.66 26.83 14.27
CA THR A 444 -20.54 25.69 13.98
C THR A 444 -21.27 25.96 12.67
N ALA A 445 -21.25 24.97 11.78
CA ALA A 445 -22.07 24.93 10.58
C ALA A 445 -23.01 23.72 10.61
N THR A 446 -24.14 23.85 9.94
CA THR A 446 -25.11 22.77 9.70
C THR A 446 -25.47 22.70 8.22
N GLY A 447 -26.00 21.57 7.78
CA GLY A 447 -26.64 21.41 6.48
C GLY A 447 -27.35 20.07 6.37
N ARG A 448 -28.28 19.94 5.42
CA ARG A 448 -29.09 18.73 5.24
C ARG A 448 -28.88 18.11 3.86
N ILE A 449 -28.97 16.79 3.80
CA ILE A 449 -29.27 16.07 2.56
C ILE A 449 -30.64 15.41 2.70
N PHE A 450 -31.60 15.83 1.89
CA PHE A 450 -32.90 15.19 1.78
C PHE A 450 -32.76 13.91 0.97
N ILE A 451 -33.42 12.85 1.43
CA ILE A 451 -33.31 11.50 0.87
C ILE A 451 -34.69 10.82 0.83
N PRO A 452 -34.95 9.91 -0.14
CA PRO A 452 -36.18 9.13 -0.16
C PRO A 452 -36.21 8.10 0.98
N LEU A 453 -37.40 7.67 1.39
CA LEU A 453 -37.64 6.71 2.48
C LEU A 453 -36.75 5.46 2.36
N VAL A 454 -36.63 4.89 1.15
CA VAL A 454 -35.78 3.70 0.88
C VAL A 454 -34.31 3.90 1.27
N ALA A 455 -33.78 5.12 1.20
CA ALA A 455 -32.41 5.42 1.57
C ALA A 455 -32.28 5.71 3.07
N TYR A 456 -33.30 6.34 3.66
CA TYR A 456 -33.40 6.54 5.11
C TYR A 456 -33.47 5.20 5.86
N GLU A 457 -34.33 4.28 5.41
CA GLU A 457 -34.42 2.92 5.94
C GLU A 457 -33.06 2.20 5.88
N LEU A 458 -32.29 2.37 4.80
CA LEU A 458 -30.96 1.77 4.67
C LEU A 458 -29.93 2.29 5.68
N LEU A 459 -30.03 3.56 6.07
CA LEU A 459 -29.16 4.16 7.09
C LEU A 459 -29.55 3.67 8.49
N VAL A 460 -30.85 3.60 8.79
CA VAL A 460 -31.35 3.21 10.11
C VAL A 460 -31.31 1.70 10.33
N SER A 461 -31.54 0.88 9.30
CA SER A 461 -31.47 -0.60 9.35
C SER A 461 -30.04 -1.17 9.27
N ALA A 462 -29.02 -0.37 9.61
CA ALA A 462 -27.62 -0.80 9.65
C ALA A 462 -27.29 -1.65 10.90
N TYR A 463 -28.19 -1.67 11.89
CA TYR A 463 -28.17 -2.60 13.03
C TYR A 463 -29.17 -3.75 12.80
N PRO A 464 -28.88 -4.97 13.28
CA PRO A 464 -29.35 -6.18 12.61
C PRO A 464 -30.75 -6.63 13.02
N ASP A 465 -31.51 -7.07 12.02
CA ASP A 465 -32.19 -8.37 12.12
C ASP A 465 -32.05 -9.13 10.79
N GLY A 466 -32.03 -10.46 10.88
CA GLY A 466 -31.56 -11.33 9.80
C GLY A 466 -32.66 -11.82 8.86
N GLU A 467 -32.78 -11.20 7.68
CA GLU A 467 -33.57 -11.75 6.57
C GLU A 467 -32.76 -11.82 5.26
N GLU A 468 -32.94 -12.92 4.53
CA GLU A 468 -32.30 -13.16 3.23
C GLU A 468 -32.96 -12.35 2.10
N PRO A 469 -32.19 -11.61 1.27
CA PRO A 469 -32.80 -10.74 0.28
C PRO A 469 -32.95 -11.39 -1.11
N SER A 470 -34.09 -12.00 -1.39
CA SER A 470 -34.48 -12.45 -2.73
C SER A 470 -35.00 -11.32 -3.64
N SER A 471 -35.22 -10.11 -3.10
CA SER A 471 -35.83 -8.96 -3.79
C SER A 471 -34.82 -7.96 -4.39
N VAL A 472 -35.31 -7.07 -5.26
CA VAL A 472 -34.51 -5.98 -5.86
C VAL A 472 -33.95 -5.03 -4.79
N LEU A 473 -34.75 -4.71 -3.77
CA LEU A 473 -34.33 -3.95 -2.58
C LEU A 473 -33.18 -4.66 -1.84
N GLY A 474 -33.16 -5.98 -1.89
CA GLY A 474 -32.07 -6.81 -1.37
C GLY A 474 -30.72 -6.60 -2.04
N LYS A 475 -30.70 -6.49 -3.37
CA LYS A 475 -29.48 -6.18 -4.13
C LYS A 475 -28.99 -4.76 -3.85
N ALA A 476 -29.89 -3.81 -3.61
CA ALA A 476 -29.57 -2.47 -3.14
C ALA A 476 -28.98 -2.48 -1.71
N LYS A 477 -29.63 -3.18 -0.77
CA LYS A 477 -29.12 -3.44 0.61
C LYS A 477 -27.69 -3.99 0.57
N GLN A 478 -27.43 -5.01 -0.26
CA GLN A 478 -26.09 -5.60 -0.38
C GLN A 478 -25.07 -4.63 -1.00
N LYS A 479 -25.47 -3.81 -1.99
CA LYS A 479 -24.58 -2.84 -2.64
C LYS A 479 -24.18 -1.68 -1.72
N VAL A 480 -25.08 -1.22 -0.85
CA VAL A 480 -24.75 -0.20 0.18
C VAL A 480 -23.93 -0.83 1.30
N ARG A 481 -24.28 -2.03 1.80
CA ARG A 481 -23.45 -2.76 2.78
C ARG A 481 -22.01 -2.99 2.32
N ARG A 482 -21.78 -3.23 1.02
CA ARG A 482 -20.43 -3.34 0.43
C ARG A 482 -19.60 -2.04 0.46
N LYS A 483 -20.22 -0.87 0.63
CA LYS A 483 -19.51 0.41 0.79
C LYS A 483 -19.15 0.73 2.25
N GLY A 484 -19.68 0.01 3.23
CA GLY A 484 -19.50 0.26 4.66
C GLY A 484 -20.54 1.22 5.26
N ASP A 485 -20.37 1.56 6.54
CA ASP A 485 -21.26 2.51 7.24
C ASP A 485 -21.16 3.91 6.62
N THR A 486 -22.26 4.36 6.04
CA THR A 486 -22.37 5.65 5.35
C THR A 486 -22.20 6.83 6.29
N LEU A 487 -22.68 6.75 7.53
CA LEU A 487 -22.59 7.86 8.48
C LEU A 487 -21.16 8.01 9.01
N THR A 488 -20.51 6.91 9.41
CA THR A 488 -19.09 6.91 9.81
C THR A 488 -18.17 7.39 8.68
N VAL A 489 -18.36 6.90 7.44
CA VAL A 489 -17.55 7.33 6.29
C VAL A 489 -17.75 8.82 5.99
N ALA A 490 -18.99 9.32 6.05
CA ALA A 490 -19.29 10.75 5.88
C ALA A 490 -18.72 11.62 7.01
N GLN A 491 -18.73 11.14 8.26
CA GLN A 491 -18.15 11.83 9.41
C GLN A 491 -16.62 11.97 9.26
N LEU A 492 -15.93 10.90 8.88
CA LEU A 492 -14.49 10.93 8.60
C LEU A 492 -14.16 11.86 7.41
N ALA A 493 -14.94 11.78 6.33
CA ALA A 493 -14.78 12.65 5.17
C ALA A 493 -14.98 14.14 5.52
N ALA A 494 -15.97 14.47 6.34
CA ALA A 494 -16.18 15.83 6.85
C ALA A 494 -14.99 16.35 7.66
N ILE A 495 -14.44 15.52 8.56
CA ILE A 495 -13.24 15.87 9.35
C ILE A 495 -12.02 16.10 8.43
N MET A 496 -11.85 15.25 7.40
CA MET A 496 -10.78 15.41 6.42
C MET A 496 -10.96 16.65 5.54
N GLY A 497 -12.20 16.96 5.13
CA GLY A 497 -12.55 18.16 4.36
C GLY A 497 -12.20 19.43 5.12
N SER A 498 -12.59 19.50 6.40
CA SER A 498 -12.25 20.59 7.32
C SER A 498 -10.75 20.89 7.34
N LYS A 499 -9.92 19.85 7.48
CA LYS A 499 -8.45 19.94 7.52
C LYS A 499 -7.79 20.34 6.19
N LYS A 500 -8.51 20.26 5.07
CA LYS A 500 -8.03 20.59 3.71
C LYS A 500 -8.66 21.84 3.11
N THR A 501 -9.33 22.66 3.92
CA THR A 501 -10.09 23.84 3.44
C THR A 501 -9.24 24.80 2.62
N SER A 502 -7.99 25.07 3.03
CA SER A 502 -7.05 25.93 2.27
C SER A 502 -6.60 25.34 0.94
N ASP A 503 -6.64 24.01 0.78
CA ASP A 503 -6.28 23.32 -0.46
C ASP A 503 -7.44 23.34 -1.47
N LEU A 504 -8.68 23.39 -0.95
CA LEU A 504 -9.92 23.34 -1.73
C LEU A 504 -10.46 24.73 -2.08
N ILE A 505 -10.27 25.72 -1.21
CA ILE A 505 -10.83 27.07 -1.35
C ILE A 505 -9.68 28.08 -1.44
N PRO A 506 -9.39 28.63 -2.65
CA PRO A 506 -8.35 29.63 -2.83
C PRO A 506 -8.50 30.83 -1.89
N LEU A 507 -7.36 31.39 -1.46
CA LEU A 507 -7.26 32.55 -0.56
C LEU A 507 -7.74 32.31 0.88
N CYS A 508 -8.19 31.10 1.24
CA CYS A 508 -8.26 30.69 2.64
C CYS A 508 -6.85 30.53 3.23
N HIS A 509 -6.69 30.82 4.52
CA HIS A 509 -5.43 30.61 5.21
C HIS A 509 -5.32 29.15 5.68
N PRO A 510 -4.14 28.52 5.67
CA PRO A 510 -3.96 27.24 6.34
C PRO A 510 -4.07 27.43 7.86
N LEU A 511 -5.05 26.80 8.49
CA LEU A 511 -5.31 26.92 9.94
C LEU A 511 -4.94 25.62 10.68
N GLN A 512 -4.23 25.76 11.81
CA GLN A 512 -3.96 24.65 12.72
C GLN A 512 -5.19 24.41 13.60
N LEU A 513 -6.05 23.47 13.20
CA LEU A 513 -7.31 23.19 13.88
C LEU A 513 -7.08 22.45 15.21
N SER A 514 -7.48 23.07 16.31
CA SER A 514 -7.40 22.51 17.68
C SER A 514 -8.48 21.45 17.92
N ASN A 515 -9.64 21.55 17.27
CA ASN A 515 -10.71 20.54 17.31
C ASN A 515 -11.59 20.59 16.05
N VAL A 516 -12.09 19.42 15.63
CA VAL A 516 -13.11 19.25 14.58
C VAL A 516 -14.09 18.18 15.07
N SER A 517 -15.28 18.59 15.49
CA SER A 517 -16.37 17.70 15.92
C SER A 517 -17.45 17.67 14.84
N VAL A 518 -17.80 16.48 14.35
CA VAL A 518 -18.85 16.30 13.34
C VAL A 518 -19.85 15.27 13.84
N ALA A 519 -21.14 15.54 13.66
CA ALA A 519 -22.23 14.59 13.84
C ALA A 519 -23.10 14.55 12.59
N LEU A 520 -23.50 13.35 12.15
CA LEU A 520 -24.52 13.15 11.13
C LEU A 520 -25.69 12.37 11.75
N THR A 521 -26.89 12.95 11.68
CA THR A 521 -28.09 12.40 12.31
C THR A 521 -29.18 12.23 11.27
N PRO A 522 -29.68 11.01 11.02
CA PRO A 522 -30.89 10.80 10.22
C PRO A 522 -32.10 11.43 10.92
N GLU A 523 -32.85 12.28 10.22
CA GLU A 523 -34.07 12.91 10.70
C GLU A 523 -35.28 12.38 9.92
N ALA A 524 -36.27 11.86 10.65
CA ALA A 524 -37.58 11.52 10.11
C ALA A 524 -38.39 12.82 9.84
N PRO A 525 -39.33 12.82 8.88
CA PRO A 525 -40.15 13.98 8.57
C PRO A 525 -40.96 14.47 9.78
N ALA A 526 -40.81 15.75 10.11
CA ALA A 526 -41.69 16.46 11.05
C ALA A 526 -42.99 16.91 10.36
N HIS A 527 -44.00 17.28 11.14
CA HIS A 527 -45.41 17.37 10.73
C HIS A 527 -45.77 18.21 9.48
N ASP A 528 -44.89 19.11 8.98
CA ASP A 528 -45.13 19.93 7.78
C ASP A 528 -44.32 19.54 6.53
N ILE A 529 -43.28 18.69 6.64
CA ILE A 529 -42.39 18.39 5.50
C ILE A 529 -42.24 16.87 5.32
N GLN A 530 -42.88 16.31 4.29
CA GLN A 530 -42.82 14.88 3.94
C GLN A 530 -41.49 14.44 3.28
N ARG A 531 -40.34 14.83 3.85
CA ARG A 531 -39.01 14.43 3.37
C ARG A 531 -38.15 13.91 4.52
N HIS A 532 -37.54 12.75 4.33
CA HIS A 532 -36.50 12.26 5.24
C HIS A 532 -35.20 12.99 4.94
N SER A 533 -34.33 13.16 5.94
CA SER A 533 -33.03 13.81 5.71
C SER A 533 -31.92 13.24 6.58
N VAL A 534 -30.69 13.65 6.31
CA VAL A 534 -29.56 13.53 7.24
C VAL A 534 -29.05 14.93 7.52
N LEU A 535 -29.15 15.37 8.78
CA LEU A 535 -28.55 16.59 9.28
C LEU A 535 -27.07 16.35 9.58
N CYS A 536 -26.19 17.10 8.93
CA CYS A 536 -24.78 17.18 9.27
C CYS A 536 -24.52 18.46 10.08
N ARG A 537 -23.92 18.33 11.26
CA ARG A 537 -23.47 19.44 12.11
C ARG A 537 -21.98 19.32 12.37
N ALA A 538 -21.21 20.36 12.04
CA ALA A 538 -19.77 20.42 12.27
C ALA A 538 -19.40 21.64 13.11
N THR A 539 -18.74 21.42 14.24
CA THR A 539 -18.14 22.46 15.10
C THR A 539 -16.62 22.38 15.03
N VAL A 540 -15.99 23.45 14.55
CA VAL A 540 -14.54 23.57 14.36
C VAL A 540 -13.99 24.65 15.29
N SER A 541 -12.81 24.44 15.85
CA SER A 541 -12.10 25.49 16.60
C SER A 541 -10.59 25.48 16.36
N CYS A 542 -9.97 26.66 16.40
CA CYS A 542 -8.52 26.85 16.36
C CYS A 542 -8.09 28.01 17.26
N ASP A 543 -6.79 28.14 17.50
CA ASP A 543 -6.20 29.35 18.08
C ASP A 543 -5.53 30.14 16.94
N GLY A 544 -6.16 31.22 16.49
CA GLY A 544 -5.86 31.79 15.16
C GLY A 544 -6.18 33.27 14.96
N LYS A 545 -5.54 33.83 13.92
CA LYS A 545 -5.68 35.25 13.51
C LYS A 545 -6.91 35.54 12.64
N THR A 546 -7.55 34.51 12.10
CA THR A 546 -8.78 34.59 11.30
C THR A 546 -9.77 33.52 11.77
N GLY A 547 -11.06 33.67 11.45
CA GLY A 547 -12.11 32.73 11.84
C GLY A 547 -12.04 31.39 11.10
N VAL A 548 -12.85 30.43 11.56
CA VAL A 548 -12.91 29.02 11.09
C VAL A 548 -14.23 28.65 10.41
N GLU A 549 -14.98 29.66 9.94
CA GLU A 549 -16.27 29.46 9.27
C GLU A 549 -16.14 28.58 8.02
N MET A 550 -15.07 28.75 7.24
CA MET A 550 -14.86 28.01 6.00
C MET A 550 -14.57 26.54 6.27
N GLU A 551 -13.85 26.23 7.34
CA GLU A 551 -13.50 24.87 7.76
C GLU A 551 -14.72 24.11 8.29
N ALA A 552 -15.67 24.81 8.93
CA ALA A 552 -16.95 24.24 9.33
C ALA A 552 -17.88 24.00 8.13
N LEU A 553 -18.00 24.98 7.22
CA LEU A 553 -18.79 24.86 5.98
C LEU A 553 -18.26 23.76 5.05
N THR A 554 -16.93 23.65 4.92
CA THR A 554 -16.27 22.60 4.13
C THR A 554 -16.51 21.23 4.73
N ALA A 555 -16.44 21.10 6.07
CA ALA A 555 -16.77 19.84 6.76
C ALA A 555 -18.20 19.38 6.44
N VAL A 556 -19.19 20.27 6.60
CA VAL A 556 -20.61 19.97 6.28
C VAL A 556 -20.75 19.58 4.81
N SER A 557 -20.21 20.38 3.90
CA SER A 557 -20.34 20.16 2.45
C SER A 557 -19.73 18.82 2.01
N VAL A 558 -18.52 18.49 2.46
CA VAL A 558 -17.85 17.23 2.14
C VAL A 558 -18.57 16.03 2.79
N GLY A 559 -19.08 16.17 4.02
CA GLY A 559 -19.89 15.14 4.66
C GLY A 559 -21.15 14.80 3.87
N LEU A 560 -21.94 15.82 3.48
CA LEU A 560 -23.19 15.64 2.73
C LEU A 560 -22.94 15.10 1.31
N LEU A 561 -21.88 15.56 0.62
CA LEU A 561 -21.44 14.99 -0.66
C LEU A 561 -21.01 13.52 -0.53
N THR A 562 -20.46 13.13 0.62
CA THR A 562 -20.10 11.73 0.88
C THR A 562 -21.34 10.87 1.10
N VAL A 563 -22.33 11.34 1.86
CA VAL A 563 -23.65 10.67 1.98
C VAL A 563 -24.29 10.49 0.59
N TRP A 564 -24.23 11.52 -0.26
CA TRP A 564 -24.69 11.43 -1.65
C TRP A 564 -23.96 10.35 -2.43
N ASP A 565 -22.62 10.31 -2.44
CA ASP A 565 -21.88 9.31 -3.21
C ASP A 565 -22.22 7.88 -2.77
N MET A 566 -22.33 7.68 -1.46
CA MET A 566 -22.67 6.40 -0.86
C MET A 566 -24.06 5.94 -1.30
N LEU A 567 -25.07 6.83 -1.25
CA LEU A 567 -26.48 6.50 -1.49
C LEU A 567 -26.97 6.65 -2.94
N LYS A 568 -26.27 7.34 -3.85
CA LYS A 568 -26.72 7.60 -5.23
C LYS A 568 -27.11 6.35 -6.05
N ALA A 569 -26.60 5.18 -5.66
CA ALA A 569 -26.95 3.90 -6.28
C ALA A 569 -28.34 3.36 -5.90
N VAL A 570 -29.00 3.96 -4.91
CA VAL A 570 -30.35 3.60 -4.42
C VAL A 570 -31.28 4.80 -4.41
N ALA A 571 -30.81 5.94 -3.92
CA ALA A 571 -31.59 7.19 -3.78
C ALA A 571 -31.64 8.03 -5.06
N GLY A 572 -30.66 7.87 -5.95
CA GLY A 572 -30.68 8.42 -7.31
C GLY A 572 -30.91 9.93 -7.40
N LYS A 573 -31.97 10.31 -8.13
CA LYS A 573 -32.25 11.67 -8.61
C LYS A 573 -33.02 12.55 -7.62
N GLU A 574 -33.58 11.96 -6.56
CA GLU A 574 -34.48 12.64 -5.62
C GLU A 574 -33.75 13.24 -4.41
N MET A 575 -32.44 13.00 -4.30
CA MET A 575 -31.63 13.61 -3.25
C MET A 575 -31.42 15.09 -3.53
N GLU A 576 -31.39 15.90 -2.46
CA GLU A 576 -31.16 17.33 -2.52
C GLU A 576 -30.27 17.74 -1.34
N ILE A 577 -29.15 18.42 -1.60
CA ILE A 577 -28.28 18.98 -0.55
C ILE A 577 -28.63 20.45 -0.39
N GLY A 578 -28.99 20.86 0.83
CA GLY A 578 -29.46 22.21 1.12
C GLY A 578 -29.12 22.66 2.54
N GLU A 579 -29.59 23.86 2.89
CA GLU A 579 -29.50 24.44 4.24
C GLU A 579 -28.07 24.55 4.81
N ILE A 580 -27.03 24.56 3.95
CA ILE A 580 -25.64 24.68 4.40
C ILE A 580 -25.38 26.10 4.90
N VAL A 581 -25.31 26.27 6.23
CA VAL A 581 -25.19 27.57 6.90
C VAL A 581 -24.27 27.53 8.12
N VAL A 582 -23.60 28.64 8.41
CA VAL A 582 -22.96 28.87 9.72
C VAL A 582 -24.05 29.25 10.73
N THR A 583 -24.24 28.43 11.75
CA THR A 583 -25.23 28.65 12.82
C THR A 583 -24.66 29.38 14.02
N GLU A 584 -23.36 29.25 14.27
CA GLU A 584 -22.69 29.88 15.41
C GLU A 584 -21.25 30.23 15.03
N LYS A 585 -20.72 31.34 15.57
CA LYS A 585 -19.28 31.60 15.60
C LYS A 585 -18.89 32.50 16.77
N SER A 586 -17.69 32.33 17.29
CA SER A 586 -17.19 33.08 18.44
C SER A 586 -15.69 33.43 18.39
N GLY A 587 -15.31 34.41 19.22
CA GLY A 587 -13.96 34.96 19.32
C GLY A 587 -13.62 36.03 18.27
N GLY A 588 -14.58 36.42 17.43
CA GLY A 588 -14.42 37.43 16.37
C GLY A 588 -14.16 38.85 16.90
N LYS A 589 -13.39 39.67 16.17
CA LYS A 589 -13.38 41.13 16.41
C LYS A 589 -14.77 41.77 16.17
N SER A 590 -15.60 41.12 15.37
CA SER A 590 -17.00 41.50 15.09
C SER A 590 -18.00 41.02 16.14
N GLY A 591 -17.54 40.45 17.26
CA GLY A 591 -18.38 39.80 18.26
C GLY A 591 -18.72 38.35 17.90
N ASP A 592 -19.46 37.71 18.82
CA ASP A 592 -20.00 36.37 18.64
C ASP A 592 -21.34 36.46 17.89
N PHE A 593 -21.67 35.41 17.12
CA PHE A 593 -22.88 35.35 16.29
C PHE A 593 -23.56 33.99 16.49
N VAL A 594 -24.88 34.03 16.65
CA VAL A 594 -25.77 32.86 16.67
C VAL A 594 -26.91 33.12 15.69
N ARG A 595 -27.23 32.15 14.85
CA ARG A 595 -28.34 32.20 13.90
C ARG A 595 -29.59 31.58 14.54
N ASN A 596 -30.65 32.36 14.68
CA ASN A 596 -31.96 31.83 15.08
C ASN A 596 -32.55 31.04 13.91
N ILE A 597 -32.72 29.72 14.06
CA ILE A 597 -33.24 28.81 13.03
C ILE A 597 -34.78 28.77 13.08
N GLY A 598 -35.41 29.93 13.29
CA GLY A 598 -36.86 30.05 13.54
C GLY A 598 -37.63 30.95 12.55
N ASP A 599 -36.93 31.72 11.72
CA ASP A 599 -37.52 32.72 10.81
C ASP A 599 -36.89 32.65 9.41
N THR A 600 -37.17 31.60 8.64
CA THR A 600 -36.77 31.50 7.23
C THR A 600 -37.91 31.11 6.29
N ASP A 601 -39.06 31.77 6.45
CA ASP A 601 -40.19 31.72 5.49
C ASP A 601 -40.35 33.00 4.64
N HIS A 602 -39.43 33.96 4.80
CA HIS A 602 -39.45 35.22 4.05
C HIS A 602 -38.06 35.61 3.53
N VAL A 603 -37.72 35.16 2.30
CA VAL A 603 -37.39 36.04 1.15
C VAL A 603 -37.55 35.24 -0.16
N LEU A 604 -38.76 35.21 -0.73
CA LEU A 604 -39.00 34.91 -2.15
C LEU A 604 -39.94 35.95 -2.76
N SER A 605 -39.52 37.22 -2.72
CA SER A 605 -40.19 38.31 -3.45
C SER A 605 -39.28 39.52 -3.68
N LYS A 606 -38.40 39.44 -4.70
CA LYS A 606 -37.99 40.56 -5.57
C LYS A 606 -37.08 40.06 -6.69
#